data_AF-A0A2W7SDP3-F1
#
_entry.id   AF-A0A2W7SDP3-F1
#
_cell.length_a   1.000
_cell.length_b   1.000
_cell.length_c   1.000
_cell.angle_alpha   90.00
_cell.angle_beta   90.00
_cell.angle_gamma   90.00
#
_symmetry.space_group_name_H-M   'P 1'
#
loop_
_entity.id
_entity.type
_entity.pdbx_description
1 polymer ?
#
loop_
_entity_poly.entity_id
_entity_poly.type
_entity_poly.pdbx_seq_one_letter_code
_entity_poly.pdbx_strand_id
1 'polypeptide(L)' 'MLVKVGGKDSDSVVSALIARVQHLPQGVMASLTWDRGTELAYHRKFTIATDVSVYFCD' A
#
# COMPACT_ATOMS: atom_id res chain seq x y z
N MET A 1 -0.47 5.05 -10.64
CA MET A 1 -1.41 3.90 -10.64
C MET A 1 -2.51 4.19 -9.64
N LEU A 2 -3.78 4.10 -10.02
CA LEU A 2 -4.90 4.41 -9.13
C LEU A 2 -5.61 3.12 -8.73
N VAL A 3 -5.68 2.85 -7.42
CA VAL A 3 -6.41 1.70 -6.85
C VAL A 3 -7.73 2.21 -6.30
N LYS A 4 -8.85 1.73 -6.84
CA LYS A 4 -10.18 2.08 -6.35
C LYS A 4 -10.49 1.20 -5.13
N VAL A 5 -10.69 1.82 -3.99
CA VAL A 5 -11.01 1.15 -2.73
C VAL A 5 -12.47 1.44 -2.37
N GLY A 6 -13.21 0.42 -1.94
CA GLY A 6 -14.64 0.52 -1.63
C GLY A 6 -14.96 1.16 -0.27
N GLY A 7 -13.97 1.26 0.62
CA GLY A 7 -14.07 1.88 1.94
C GLY A 7 -12.88 2.79 2.22
N LYS A 8 -13.06 3.75 3.12
CA LYS A 8 -11.99 4.62 3.65
C LYS A 8 -11.19 3.92 4.76
N ASP A 9 -11.53 2.67 5.07
CA ASP A 9 -10.92 1.88 6.11
C ASP A 9 -9.55 1.37 5.67
N SER A 10 -8.55 1.65 6.50
CA SER A 10 -7.13 1.42 6.18
C SER A 10 -6.80 -0.04 5.89
N ASP A 11 -7.53 -0.98 6.50
CA ASP A 11 -7.37 -2.41 6.27
C ASP A 11 -7.83 -2.84 4.86
N SER A 12 -8.93 -2.25 4.36
CA SER A 12 -9.44 -2.49 3.01
C SER A 12 -8.48 -1.91 1.96
N VAL A 13 -7.93 -0.72 2.23
CA VAL A 13 -6.92 -0.06 1.38
C VAL A 13 -5.65 -0.90 1.30
N VAL A 14 -5.11 -1.33 2.44
CA VAL A 14 -3.90 -2.15 2.49
C VAL A 14 -4.10 -3.50 1.81
N SER A 15 -5.21 -4.19 2.07
CA SER A 15 -5.47 -5.50 1.46
C SER A 15 -5.57 -5.42 -0.07
N ALA A 16 -6.25 -4.40 -0.60
CA ALA A 16 -6.34 -4.18 -2.04
C ALA A 16 -4.98 -3.85 -2.67
N LEU A 17 -4.15 -3.06 -1.97
CA LEU A 17 -2.79 -2.73 -2.39
C LEU A 17 -1.87 -3.96 -2.38
N ILE A 18 -1.88 -4.77 -1.31
CA ILE A 18 -1.09 -6.02 -1.23
C ILE A 18 -1.47 -6.93 -2.41
N ALA A 19 -2.76 -7.20 -2.60
CA ALA A 19 -3.21 -8.04 -3.69
C ALA A 19 -2.70 -7.50 -5.03
N ARG A 20 -2.79 -6.19 -5.24
CA ARG A 20 -2.37 -5.60 -6.52
C ARG A 20 -0.86 -5.63 -6.74
N VAL A 21 -0.06 -5.44 -5.69
CA VAL A 21 1.41 -5.53 -5.73
C VAL A 21 1.87 -6.96 -5.97
N GLN A 22 1.21 -7.96 -5.37
CA GLN A 22 1.51 -9.37 -5.64
C GLN A 22 1.23 -9.79 -7.09
N HIS A 23 0.32 -9.11 -7.78
CA HIS A 23 0.06 -9.34 -9.20
C HIS A 23 1.02 -8.56 -10.13
N LEU A 24 1.95 -7.77 -9.58
CA LEU A 24 2.97 -7.10 -10.38
C LEU A 24 4.23 -7.97 -10.47
N PRO A 25 4.95 -7.95 -11.62
CA PRO A 25 6.24 -8.59 -11.72
C PRO A 25 7.19 -8.05 -10.65
N GLN A 26 7.97 -8.95 -10.05
CA GLN A 26 8.96 -8.59 -9.04
C GLN A 26 9.91 -7.52 -9.59
N GLY A 27 10.07 -6.41 -8.86
CA GLY A 27 10.94 -5.28 -9.26
C GLY A 27 10.24 -4.10 -9.95
N VAL A 28 8.93 -4.18 -10.24
CA VAL A 28 8.19 -3.04 -10.84
C VAL A 28 7.79 -1.99 -9.79
N MET A 29 7.70 -2.38 -8.52
CA MET A 29 7.31 -1.49 -7.43
C MET A 29 8.35 -1.53 -6.31
N ALA A 30 9.29 -0.60 -6.36
CA ALA A 30 10.35 -0.46 -5.35
C ALA A 30 9.90 0.38 -4.14
N SER A 31 9.01 1.35 -4.37
CA SER A 31 8.53 2.25 -3.34
C SER A 31 7.09 2.70 -3.57
N LEU A 32 6.41 3.04 -2.49
CA LEU A 32 5.06 3.62 -2.49
C LEU A 32 5.06 4.91 -1.68
N THR A 33 4.61 6.01 -2.30
CA THR A 33 4.37 7.28 -1.59
C THR A 33 2.95 7.30 -1.02
N TRP A 34 2.82 7.47 0.29
CA TRP A 34 1.54 7.48 0.99
C TRP A 34 1.18 8.91 1.42
N ASP A 35 -0.02 9.38 1.04
CA ASP A 35 -0.46 10.77 1.18
C ASP A 35 -1.62 10.94 2.19
N ARG A 36 -2.23 9.85 2.67
CA ARG A 36 -3.41 9.91 3.56
C ARG A 36 -3.09 9.64 5.03
N GLY A 37 -2.95 10.72 5.78
CA GLY A 37 -2.54 10.82 7.19
C GLY A 37 -3.43 10.19 8.28
N THR A 38 -4.19 9.14 7.99
CA THR A 38 -4.91 8.35 9.04
C THR A 38 -4.83 6.85 8.80
N GLU A 39 -4.38 6.42 7.62
CA GLU A 39 -4.27 5.01 7.24
C GLU A 39 -2.92 4.38 7.64
N LEU A 40 -2.09 5.17 8.34
CA LEU A 40 -0.76 4.85 8.86
C LEU A 40 -0.70 3.62 9.79
N ALA A 41 -1.78 3.14 10.40
CA ALA A 41 -1.66 1.98 11.29
C ALA A 41 -1.29 0.68 10.54
N TYR A 42 -1.58 0.59 9.23
CA TYR A 42 -1.51 -0.65 8.48
C TYR A 42 -0.37 -0.72 7.44
N HIS A 43 0.39 0.37 7.25
CA HIS A 43 1.54 0.38 6.31
C HIS A 43 2.60 -0.67 6.67
N ARG A 44 2.78 -0.96 7.97
CA ARG A 44 3.72 -1.98 8.43
C ARG A 44 3.34 -3.38 7.95
N LYS A 45 2.03 -3.69 7.91
CA LYS A 45 1.54 -4.96 7.35
C LYS A 45 1.80 -5.03 5.85
N PHE A 46 1.63 -3.91 5.15
CA PHE A 46 1.90 -3.81 3.71
C PHE A 46 3.38 -4.08 3.39
N THR A 47 4.31 -3.41 4.08
CA THR A 47 5.76 -3.63 3.87
C THR A 47 6.16 -5.06 4.18
N ILE A 48 5.67 -5.67 5.26
CA ILE A 48 5.97 -7.08 5.58
C ILE A 48 5.42 -8.03 4.49
N ALA A 49 4.24 -7.75 3.94
CA ALA A 49 3.59 -8.62 2.96
C ALA A 49 4.14 -8.49 1.53
N THR A 50 4.76 -7.36 1.20
CA THR A 50 5.15 -7.02 -0.18
C THR A 50 6.63 -6.69 -0.35
N ASP A 51 7.37 -6.53 0.75
CA ASP A 51 8.76 -6.06 0.80
C ASP A 51 8.97 -4.65 0.17
N VAL A 52 7.88 -3.90 0.02
CA VAL A 52 7.90 -2.56 -0.57
C VAL A 52 8.14 -1.51 0.51
N SER A 53 9.09 -0.61 0.24
CA SER A 53 9.37 0.56 1.08
C SER A 53 8.25 1.60 0.95
N VAL A 54 7.63 1.96 2.07
CA VAL A 54 6.59 3.00 2.12
C VAL A 54 7.24 4.31 2.58
N TYR A 55 7.05 5.37 1.79
CA TYR A 55 7.52 6.72 2.10
C TYR A 55 6.31 7.63 2.33
N PHE A 56 6.42 8.51 3.31
CA PHE A 56 5.37 9.46 3.67
C PHE A 56 5.75 10.84 3.16
N CYS A 57 4.82 11.52 2.50
CA CYS A 57 4.87 12.97 2.39
C CYS A 57 4.10 13.55 3.58
N ASP A 58 4.75 14.48 4.30
CA ASP A 58 4.11 15.36 5.28
C ASP A 58 3.42 16.54 4.57
#